data_AF-A0A2U0RYW2-F1
#
_entry.id   AF-A0A2U0RYW2-F1
#
_cell.length_a   1.000
_cell.length_b   1.000
_cell.length_c   1.000
_cell.angle_alpha   90.00
_cell.angle_beta   90.00
_cell.angle_gamma   90.00
#
_symmetry.space_group_name_H-M   'P 1'
#
loop_
_entity.id
_entity.type
_entity.pdbx_description
1 polymer ?
#
loop_
_entity_poly.entity_id
_entity_poly.type
_entity_poly.pdbx_seq_one_letter_code
_entity_poly.pdbx_strand_id
1 'polypeptide(L)'
;MVDPVIKAESFKEVSIMEQTRFKTVDDLARFANIAVGGKTTGLYWANGVIFVYYPLPTSTEVAAKALIEEKKVYWAFVSYALMPQYKPIIETKERIMVPVIDMSTSNLFNKVGKWLKEQP
;
A
#
# COMPACT_ATOMS: atom_id res chain seq x y z
N MET A 1 29.54 -24.12 14.87
CA MET A 1 28.70 -23.28 13.98
C MET A 1 28.00 -22.28 14.88
N VAL A 2 27.95 -21.01 14.50
CA VAL A 2 27.22 -19.98 15.25
C VAL A 2 25.84 -19.89 14.63
N ASP A 3 24.80 -20.07 15.45
CA ASP A 3 23.42 -19.95 14.99
C ASP A 3 23.09 -18.50 14.63
N PRO A 4 22.26 -18.27 13.60
CA PRO A 4 21.91 -16.91 13.19
C PRO A 4 21.06 -16.22 14.25
N VAL A 5 21.36 -14.95 14.53
CA VAL A 5 20.53 -14.09 15.37
C VAL A 5 19.42 -13.48 14.52
N ILE A 6 18.16 -13.74 14.88
CA ILE A 6 16.98 -13.14 14.24
C ILE A 6 16.63 -11.83 14.94
N LYS A 7 16.50 -10.74 14.17
CA LYS A 7 16.11 -9.42 14.68
C LYS A 7 14.87 -8.92 13.93
N ALA A 8 13.87 -8.46 14.67
CA ALA A 8 12.74 -7.73 14.11
C ALA A 8 13.03 -6.22 14.18
N GLU A 9 12.95 -5.53 13.05
CA GLU A 9 13.14 -4.09 12.96
C GLU A 9 11.94 -3.42 12.31
N SER A 10 11.58 -2.25 12.81
CA SER A 10 10.50 -1.44 12.22
C SER A 10 11.06 -0.33 11.35
N PHE A 11 10.34 0.02 10.28
CA PHE A 11 10.58 1.27 9.58
C PHE A 11 10.42 2.46 10.54
N LYS A 12 11.29 3.45 10.37
CA LYS A 12 11.21 4.73 11.08
C LYS A 12 10.30 5.71 10.33
N GLU A 13 10.27 5.64 9.00
CA GLU A 13 9.54 6.58 8.15
C GLU A 13 8.99 5.92 6.88
N VAL A 14 7.78 6.32 6.47
CA VAL A 14 7.26 6.12 5.12
C VAL A 14 7.05 7.50 4.51
N SER A 15 7.82 7.83 3.49
CA SER A 15 7.65 9.09 2.76
C SER A 15 6.75 8.83 1.54
N ILE A 16 5.55 9.40 1.55
CA ILE A 16 4.60 9.34 0.44
C ILE A 16 4.78 10.59 -0.41
N MET A 17 5.23 10.43 -1.65
CA MET A 17 5.56 11.57 -2.52
C MET A 17 4.33 12.13 -3.23
N GLU A 18 3.45 11.26 -3.70
CA GLU A 18 2.20 11.63 -4.38
C GLU A 18 1.04 10.80 -3.81
N GLN A 19 -0.14 11.42 -3.68
CA GLN A 19 -1.35 10.76 -3.21
C GLN A 19 -2.53 11.11 -4.11
N THR A 20 -3.36 10.12 -4.43
CA THR A 20 -4.56 10.33 -5.22
C THR A 20 -5.75 9.66 -4.56
N ARG A 21 -6.72 10.48 -4.16
CA ARG A 21 -7.99 10.03 -3.62
C ARG A 21 -9.01 9.78 -4.72
N PHE A 22 -9.46 8.54 -4.85
CA PHE A 22 -10.57 8.17 -5.71
C PHE A 22 -11.90 8.38 -4.99
N LYS A 23 -12.93 8.78 -5.75
CA LYS A 23 -14.28 9.00 -5.21
C LYS A 23 -14.93 7.69 -4.76
N THR A 24 -14.63 6.59 -5.45
CA THR A 24 -15.23 5.28 -5.17
C THR A 24 -14.16 4.19 -5.18
N VAL A 25 -14.45 3.09 -4.46
CA VAL A 25 -13.60 1.88 -4.47
C VAL A 25 -13.58 1.20 -5.84
N ASP A 26 -14.64 1.37 -6.63
CA ASP A 26 -14.78 0.87 -7.99
C ASP A 26 -13.79 1.55 -8.94
N ASP A 27 -13.70 2.89 -8.90
CA ASP A 27 -12.75 3.65 -9.72
C ASP A 27 -11.30 3.29 -9.38
N LEU A 28 -10.99 3.11 -8.07
CA LEU A 28 -9.67 2.67 -7.63
C LEU A 28 -9.33 1.26 -8.13
N ALA A 29 -10.27 0.32 -8.01
CA ALA A 29 -10.09 -1.07 -8.47
C ALA A 29 -9.88 -1.13 -9.99
N ARG A 30 -10.61 -0.32 -10.76
CA ARG A 30 -10.41 -0.16 -12.19
C ARG A 30 -9.04 0.43 -12.52
N PHE A 31 -8.63 1.50 -11.84
CA PHE A 31 -7.31 2.11 -12.00
C PHE A 31 -6.20 1.08 -11.75
N ALA A 32 -6.27 0.36 -10.63
CA ALA A 32 -5.26 -0.62 -10.24
C ALA A 32 -5.10 -1.72 -11.29
N ASN A 33 -6.20 -2.23 -11.85
CA ASN A 33 -6.17 -3.25 -12.90
C ASN A 33 -5.52 -2.72 -14.21
N ILE A 34 -5.85 -1.50 -14.62
CA ILE A 34 -5.25 -0.86 -15.80
C ILE A 34 -3.74 -0.66 -15.59
N ALA A 35 -3.33 -0.18 -14.41
CA ALA A 35 -1.94 0.15 -14.11
C ALA A 35 -0.99 -1.05 -14.20
N VAL A 36 -1.48 -2.27 -13.94
CA VAL A 36 -0.69 -3.51 -14.05
C VAL A 36 -0.91 -4.26 -15.38
N GLY A 37 -1.54 -3.61 -16.36
CA GLY A 37 -1.74 -4.16 -17.69
C GLY A 37 -2.68 -5.37 -17.73
N GLY A 38 -3.73 -5.38 -16.92
CA GLY A 38 -4.72 -6.46 -16.91
C GLY A 38 -4.37 -7.67 -16.04
N LYS A 39 -3.23 -7.64 -15.34
CA LYS A 39 -2.87 -8.68 -14.37
C LYS A 39 -3.65 -8.46 -13.06
N THR A 40 -3.92 -9.52 -12.31
CA THR A 40 -4.53 -9.38 -10.99
C THR A 40 -3.54 -8.71 -10.04
N THR A 41 -3.81 -7.46 -9.67
CA THR A 41 -3.14 -6.79 -8.54
C THR A 41 -4.08 -6.75 -7.34
N GLY A 42 -3.55 -7.09 -6.17
CA GLY A 42 -4.30 -6.96 -4.93
C GLY A 42 -4.32 -5.52 -4.46
N LEU A 43 -5.43 -5.11 -3.85
CA LEU A 43 -5.49 -3.88 -3.07
C LEU A 43 -5.26 -4.21 -1.60
N TYR A 44 -4.66 -3.28 -0.87
CA TYR A 44 -4.49 -3.39 0.57
C TYR A 44 -5.62 -2.65 1.26
N TRP A 45 -6.11 -3.21 2.37
CA TRP A 45 -7.07 -2.55 3.24
C TRP A 45 -6.50 -2.47 4.65
N ALA A 46 -6.55 -1.30 5.25
CA ALA A 46 -6.23 -1.12 6.66
C ALA A 46 -6.99 0.07 7.21
N ASN A 47 -7.50 -0.08 8.43
CA ASN A 47 -8.17 0.98 9.16
C ASN A 47 -9.25 1.68 8.30
N GLY A 48 -10.12 0.96 7.60
CA GLY A 48 -11.22 1.57 6.83
C GLY A 48 -10.80 2.33 5.54
N VAL A 49 -9.58 2.12 5.06
CA VAL A 49 -9.07 2.68 3.79
C VAL A 49 -8.58 1.53 2.92
N ILE A 50 -8.96 1.55 1.65
CA ILE A 50 -8.42 0.67 0.61
C ILE A 50 -7.42 1.47 -0.24
N PHE A 51 -6.26 0.90 -0.51
CA PHE A 51 -5.20 1.58 -1.25
C PHE A 51 -4.29 0.62 -2.01
N VAL A 52 -3.62 1.17 -3.01
CA VAL A 52 -2.46 0.59 -3.67
C VAL A 52 -1.31 1.60 -3.55
N TYR A 53 -0.10 1.11 -3.35
CA TYR A 53 1.09 1.94 -3.27
C TYR A 53 2.18 1.37 -4.18
N TYR A 54 3.05 2.26 -4.63
CA TYR A 54 4.12 1.92 -5.54
C TYR A 54 5.43 2.41 -4.93
N PRO A 55 6.24 1.51 -4.36
CA PRO A 55 7.49 1.88 -3.72
C PRO A 55 8.51 2.34 -4.77
N LEU A 56 9.38 3.27 -4.36
CA LEU A 56 10.57 3.58 -5.15
C LEU A 56 11.44 2.31 -5.26
N PRO A 57 11.90 1.92 -6.45
CA PRO A 57 12.77 0.76 -6.60
C PRO A 57 14.04 0.90 -5.78
N THR A 58 14.40 -0.15 -5.04
CA THR A 58 15.61 -0.22 -4.21
C THR A 58 16.83 -0.69 -5.02
N SER A 59 16.81 -0.53 -6.34
CA SER A 59 17.86 -0.99 -7.26
C SER A 59 19.09 -0.09 -7.28
N THR A 60 19.03 1.10 -6.68
CA THR A 60 20.16 2.01 -6.52
C THR A 60 20.72 1.94 -5.11
N GLU A 61 22.04 2.18 -4.97
CA GLU A 61 22.70 2.19 -3.66
C GLU A 61 22.08 3.22 -2.71
N VAL A 62 21.71 4.40 -3.22
CA VAL A 62 21.06 5.45 -2.43
C VAL A 62 19.73 4.97 -1.82
N ALA A 63 18.88 4.33 -2.63
CA ALA A 63 17.60 3.81 -2.14
C ALA A 63 17.78 2.62 -1.19
N ALA A 64 18.74 1.74 -1.46
CA ALA A 64 19.07 0.62 -0.58
C ALA A 64 19.60 1.09 0.78
N LYS A 65 20.47 2.12 0.79
CA LYS A 65 21.03 2.70 2.01
C LYS A 65 19.95 3.34 2.88
N ALA A 66 19.05 4.12 2.28
CA ALA A 66 17.93 4.70 3.01
C ALA A 66 17.02 3.63 3.65
N LEU A 67 16.81 2.50 2.96
CA LEU A 67 16.02 1.38 3.49
C LEU A 67 16.72 0.68 4.66
N ILE A 68 17.98 0.31 4.49
CA ILE A 68 18.70 -0.56 5.44
C ILE A 68 19.23 0.23 6.64
N GLU A 69 19.89 1.37 6.40
CA GLU A 69 20.55 2.13 7.46
C GLU A 69 19.59 3.12 8.12
N GLU A 70 18.83 3.87 7.31
CA GLU A 70 17.94 4.91 7.83
C GLU A 70 16.56 4.38 8.21
N LYS A 71 16.22 3.15 7.77
CA LYS A 71 14.91 2.52 7.97
C LYS A 71 13.77 3.37 7.39
N LYS A 72 14.04 4.03 6.26
CA LYS A 72 13.08 4.85 5.52
C LYS A 72 12.66 4.14 4.25
N VAL A 73 11.36 4.17 3.96
CA VAL A 73 10.83 3.67 2.68
C VAL A 73 10.11 4.80 1.96
N TYR A 74 10.33 4.89 0.65
CA TYR A 74 9.71 5.89 -0.21
C TYR A 74 8.63 5.24 -1.05
N TRP A 75 7.42 5.79 -0.99
CA TRP A 75 6.33 5.44 -1.88
C TRP A 75 6.16 6.57 -2.87
N ALA A 76 6.49 6.30 -4.13
CA ALA A 76 6.44 7.28 -5.19
C ALA A 76 5.00 7.76 -5.40
N PHE A 77 4.03 6.84 -5.32
CA PHE A 77 2.61 7.19 -5.38
C PHE A 77 1.75 6.23 -4.57
N VAL A 78 0.67 6.77 -4.02
CA VAL A 78 -0.40 6.04 -3.34
C VAL A 78 -1.74 6.44 -3.94
N SER A 79 -2.55 5.46 -4.30
CA SER A 79 -3.93 5.69 -4.72
C SER A 79 -4.87 5.01 -3.74
N TYR A 80 -5.89 5.71 -3.28
CA TYR A 80 -6.76 5.20 -2.22
C TYR A 80 -8.22 5.65 -2.35
N ALA A 81 -9.09 4.95 -1.64
CA ALA A 81 -10.49 5.31 -1.44
C ALA A 81 -10.93 4.94 -0.01
N LEU A 82 -11.96 5.62 0.49
CA LEU A 82 -12.54 5.25 1.78
C LEU A 82 -13.37 3.97 1.63
N MET A 83 -13.14 3.02 2.53
CA MET A 83 -13.84 1.73 2.57
C MET A 83 -14.05 1.32 4.03
N PRO A 84 -15.07 1.85 4.72
CA PRO A 84 -15.23 1.70 6.17
C PRO A 84 -15.29 0.25 6.66
N GLN A 85 -15.77 -0.66 5.82
CA GLN A 85 -15.86 -2.09 6.10
C GLN A 85 -14.96 -2.87 5.15
N TYR A 86 -14.18 -3.79 5.68
CA TYR A 86 -13.40 -4.73 4.88
C TYR A 86 -14.32 -5.60 4.02
N LYS A 87 -13.91 -5.82 2.77
CA LYS A 87 -14.47 -6.83 1.88
C LYS A 87 -13.29 -7.50 1.17
N PRO A 88 -13.25 -8.84 1.08
CA PRO A 88 -12.11 -9.55 0.51
C PRO A 88 -11.99 -9.41 -1.01
N ILE A 89 -13.06 -8.99 -1.68
CA ILE A 89 -13.11 -8.78 -3.12
C ILE A 89 -13.93 -7.53 -3.42
N ILE A 90 -13.43 -6.72 -4.36
CA ILE A 90 -14.21 -5.68 -5.03
C ILE A 90 -14.59 -6.21 -6.41
N GLU A 91 -15.89 -6.26 -6.68
CA GLU A 91 -16.41 -6.46 -8.03
C GLU A 91 -16.70 -5.08 -8.63
N THR A 92 -16.00 -4.73 -9.73
CA THR A 92 -16.26 -3.46 -10.42
C THR A 92 -17.51 -3.56 -11.29
N LYS A 93 -18.03 -2.41 -11.77
CA LYS A 93 -19.13 -2.36 -12.74
C LYS A 93 -18.85 -3.15 -14.02
N GLU A 94 -17.59 -3.23 -14.45
CA GLU A 94 -17.13 -4.04 -15.57
C GLU A 94 -16.92 -5.52 -15.23
N ARG A 95 -17.35 -5.97 -14.04
CA ARG A 95 -17.20 -7.33 -13.50
C ARG A 95 -15.75 -7.78 -13.31
N ILE A 96 -14.86 -6.82 -13.07
CA ILE A 96 -13.48 -7.13 -12.67
C ILE A 96 -13.50 -7.52 -11.19
N MET A 97 -12.96 -8.70 -10.88
CA MET A 97 -12.81 -9.18 -9.50
C MET A 97 -11.41 -8.83 -8.98
N VAL A 98 -11.33 -7.84 -8.10
CA VAL A 98 -10.06 -7.37 -7.51
C VAL A 98 -9.94 -7.89 -6.09
N PRO A 99 -8.92 -8.71 -5.77
CA PRO A 99 -8.72 -9.21 -4.41
C PRO A 99 -8.24 -8.09 -3.48
N VAL A 100 -8.70 -8.14 -2.23
CA VAL A 100 -8.34 -7.19 -1.17
C VAL A 100 -7.72 -7.91 0.00
N ILE A 101 -6.51 -7.52 0.37
CA ILE A 101 -5.76 -8.09 1.47
C ILE A 101 -5.96 -7.23 2.72
N ASP A 102 -6.42 -7.86 3.80
CA ASP A 102 -6.51 -7.20 5.10
C ASP A 102 -5.11 -7.06 5.73
N MET A 103 -4.65 -5.81 5.86
CA MET A 103 -3.38 -5.44 6.47
C MET A 103 -3.57 -4.82 7.86
N SER A 104 -4.72 -5.05 8.52
CA SER A 104 -5.03 -4.56 9.87
C SER A 104 -4.10 -5.06 10.97
N THR A 105 -3.34 -6.13 10.73
CA THR A 105 -2.30 -6.61 11.65
C THR A 105 -0.98 -5.83 11.52
N SER A 106 -0.79 -5.05 10.45
CA SER A 106 0.41 -4.26 10.23
C SER A 106 0.30 -2.89 10.86
N ASN A 107 1.17 -2.60 11.83
CA ASN A 107 1.28 -1.26 12.43
C ASN A 107 1.58 -0.18 11.37
N LEU A 108 2.40 -0.51 10.36
CA LEU A 108 2.74 0.41 9.27
C LEU A 108 1.50 0.79 8.46
N PHE A 109 0.76 -0.20 7.96
CA PHE A 109 -0.40 0.04 7.11
C PHE A 109 -1.58 0.64 7.87
N ASN A 110 -1.75 0.33 9.16
CA ASN A 110 -2.72 1.03 10.00
C ASN A 110 -2.41 2.53 10.15
N LYS A 111 -1.13 2.89 10.36
CA LYS A 111 -0.71 4.30 10.45
C LYS A 111 -0.91 5.02 9.12
N VAL A 112 -0.53 4.39 8.01
CA VAL A 112 -0.78 4.89 6.66
C VAL A 112 -2.28 5.09 6.43
N GLY A 113 -3.11 4.08 6.70
CA GLY A 113 -4.56 4.16 6.52
C GLY A 113 -5.18 5.28 7.36
N LYS A 114 -4.69 5.50 8.59
CA LYS A 114 -5.11 6.64 9.41
C LYS A 114 -4.74 7.97 8.76
N TRP A 115 -3.48 8.13 8.36
CA TRP A 115 -2.98 9.34 7.72
C TRP A 115 -3.71 9.67 6.41
N LEU A 116 -4.01 8.65 5.59
CA LEU A 116 -4.76 8.80 4.33
C LEU A 116 -6.18 9.34 4.54
N LYS A 117 -6.85 9.03 5.65
CA LYS A 117 -8.17 9.62 5.96
C LYS A 117 -8.11 11.10 6.26
N GLU A 118 -6.97 11.57 6.76
CA GLU A 118 -6.74 12.96 7.16
C GLU A 118 -6.32 13.82 5.96
N GLN A 119 -6.02 13.21 4.81
CA GLN A 119 -5.68 13.93 3.59
C GLN A 119 -6.94 14.49 2.91
N PRO A 120 -6.84 15.66 2.24
CA PRO A 120 -7.94 16.28 1.52
C PRO A 120 -8.50 15.36 0.41
#